data_AF-X1P8I4-F1
#
_entry.id   AF-X1P8I4-F1
#
_cell.length_a   1.000
_cell.length_b   1.000
_cell.length_c   1.000
_cell.angle_alpha   90.00
_cell.angle_beta   90.00
_cell.angle_gamma   90.00
#
_symmetry.space_group_name_H-M   'P 1'
#
loop_
_entity.id
_entity.type
_entity.pdbx_description
1 polymer ?
#
loop_
_entity_poly.entity_id
_entity_poly.type
_entity_poly.pdbx_seq_one_letter_code
_entity_poly.pdbx_strand_id
1 'polypeptide(L)'
;MPSLATASTLIHLQVAANSIYIARENNEVQQAGLSLGSKGDFSVIEGLHHQVRELARRAAALLSAPQVKGGEYTVILDPILAGVFVHEAFGHLSESDFVYQNEQLRNIMALGRRFGARHLNIVDDATIPDLRGSYKYDDEGMPASKTYLIREGILEGRLHSRETAAKMGEPPTGNARAISYFFPPIVRMTNTFIEPGNSSFEDMLGDIKEGVYLKD
;
A
#
# COMPACT_ATOMS: atom_id res chain seq x y z
N MET A 1 29.06 29.49 19.90
CA MET A 1 28.26 28.45 20.56
C MET A 1 27.13 28.09 19.61
N PRO A 2 27.00 26.84 19.14
CA PRO A 2 25.87 26.46 18.30
C PRO A 2 24.61 26.40 19.18
N SER A 3 23.54 27.05 18.73
CA SER A 3 22.24 26.96 19.38
C SER A 3 21.73 25.52 19.30
N LEU A 4 21.46 24.93 20.46
CA LEU A 4 20.66 23.71 20.56
C LEU A 4 19.32 23.95 19.86
N ALA A 5 19.16 23.39 18.66
CA ALA A 5 17.86 23.27 18.03
C ALA A 5 17.00 22.45 18.98
N THR A 6 15.99 23.09 19.55
CA THR A 6 14.92 22.41 20.27
C THR A 6 14.31 21.40 19.31
N ALA A 7 14.58 20.12 19.55
CA ALA A 7 13.83 19.04 18.92
C ALA A 7 12.38 19.20 19.39
N SER A 8 11.57 19.90 18.60
CA SER A 8 10.13 19.90 18.83
C SER A 8 9.65 18.49 18.52
N THR A 9 9.35 17.74 19.57
CA THR A 9 8.60 16.50 19.44
C THR A 9 7.24 16.87 18.87
N LEU A 10 7.10 16.84 17.56
CA LEU A 10 5.83 16.99 16.87
C LEU A 10 4.98 15.77 17.24
N ILE A 11 4.06 15.95 18.18
CA ILE A 11 3.01 14.97 18.45
C ILE A 11 2.11 14.98 17.22
N HIS A 12 2.26 13.96 16.37
CA HIS A 12 1.37 13.74 15.25
C HIS A 12 0.16 12.94 15.71
N LEU A 13 -1.01 13.58 15.78
CA LEU A 13 -2.27 12.87 15.97
C LEU A 13 -2.50 11.97 14.76
N GLN A 14 -2.76 10.69 15.03
CA GLN A 14 -3.14 9.71 14.03
C GLN A 14 -4.56 9.25 14.34
N VAL A 15 -5.47 9.50 13.41
CA VAL A 15 -6.84 9.00 13.49
C VAL A 15 -6.97 7.82 12.54
N ALA A 16 -7.49 6.71 13.05
CA ALA A 16 -7.88 5.55 12.26
C ALA A 16 -9.32 5.19 12.62
N ALA A 17 -10.13 4.91 11.61
CA ALA A 17 -11.51 4.50 11.77
C ALA A 17 -11.78 3.27 10.91
N ASN A 18 -12.39 2.26 11.52
CA ASN A 18 -12.80 1.05 10.84
C ASN A 18 -14.28 0.84 11.11
N SER A 19 -15.08 0.67 10.06
CA SER A 19 -16.47 0.25 10.17
C SER A 19 -16.69 -1.04 9.38
N ILE A 20 -17.49 -1.94 9.95
CA ILE A 20 -17.88 -3.21 9.33
C ILE A 20 -19.40 -3.25 9.31
N TYR A 21 -19.96 -3.55 8.15
CA TYR A 21 -21.39 -3.68 7.90
C TYR A 21 -21.69 -5.15 7.67
N ILE A 22 -22.53 -5.74 8.52
CA ILE A 22 -22.88 -7.16 8.46
C ILE A 22 -24.34 -7.27 8.04
N ALA A 23 -24.60 -8.00 6.96
CA ALA A 23 -25.93 -8.40 6.56
C ALA A 23 -26.06 -9.93 6.69
N ARG A 24 -27.22 -10.39 7.15
CA ARG A 24 -27.50 -11.81 7.34
C ARG A 24 -28.89 -12.15 6.86
N GLU A 25 -28.99 -13.22 6.08
CA GLU A 25 -30.25 -13.85 5.71
C GLU A 25 -30.08 -15.37 5.79
N ASN A 26 -30.92 -16.04 6.61
CA ASN A 26 -30.78 -17.47 6.91
C ASN A 26 -29.36 -17.85 7.40
N ASN A 27 -28.63 -18.62 6.59
CA ASN A 27 -27.26 -19.07 6.83
C ASN A 27 -26.21 -18.25 6.05
N GLU A 28 -26.63 -17.33 5.19
CA GLU A 28 -25.73 -16.45 4.45
C GLU A 28 -25.38 -15.22 5.29
N VAL A 29 -24.09 -14.91 5.36
CA VAL A 29 -23.55 -13.74 6.04
C VAL A 29 -22.64 -13.00 5.07
N GLN A 30 -22.92 -11.73 4.86
CA GLN A 30 -22.16 -10.87 3.96
C GLN A 30 -21.61 -9.66 4.72
N GLN A 31 -20.44 -9.20 4.30
CA GLN A 31 -19.74 -8.09 4.95
C GLN A 31 -19.28 -7.06 3.92
N ALA A 32 -19.34 -5.80 4.31
CA ALA A 32 -18.63 -4.70 3.66
C ALA A 32 -17.89 -3.91 4.73
N GLY A 33 -16.79 -3.25 4.36
CA GLY A 33 -15.97 -2.50 5.29
C GLY A 33 -15.57 -1.14 4.77
N LEU A 34 -15.16 -0.27 5.68
CA LEU A 34 -14.45 0.96 5.38
C LEU A 34 -13.30 1.09 6.37
N SER A 35 -12.09 1.29 5.86
CA SER A 35 -10.93 1.65 6.65
C SER A 35 -10.44 3.02 6.23
N LEU A 36 -10.31 3.92 7.20
CA LEU A 36 -9.83 5.28 7.00
C LEU A 36 -8.66 5.55 7.94
N GLY A 37 -7.67 6.26 7.43
CA GLY A 37 -6.52 6.69 8.20
C GLY A 37 -6.11 8.11 7.81
N SER A 38 -5.83 8.95 8.80
CA SER A 38 -5.32 10.30 8.58
C SER A 38 -4.12 10.59 9.49
N LYS A 39 -3.26 11.49 9.01
CA LYS A 39 -2.34 12.27 9.83
C LYS A 39 -3.00 13.62 10.09
N GLY A 40 -3.38 13.88 11.34
CA GLY A 40 -4.04 15.13 11.71
C GLY A 40 -5.29 14.89 12.53
N ASP A 41 -6.34 15.63 12.21
CA ASP A 41 -7.55 15.76 13.03
C ASP A 41 -8.65 14.72 12.71
N PHE A 42 -9.80 14.90 13.37
CA PHE A 42 -10.97 14.05 13.26
C PHE A 42 -11.82 14.32 12.01
N SER A 43 -11.45 15.27 11.14
CA SER A 43 -12.24 15.57 9.93
C SER A 43 -12.40 14.36 9.01
N VAL A 44 -11.45 13.41 9.03
CA VAL A 44 -11.51 12.17 8.25
C VAL A 44 -12.72 11.29 8.59
N ILE A 45 -13.31 11.44 9.79
CA ILE A 45 -14.51 10.68 10.19
C ILE A 45 -15.82 11.48 10.06
N GLU A 46 -15.74 12.74 9.66
CA GLU A 46 -16.91 13.60 9.46
C GLU A 46 -17.53 13.40 8.07
N GLY A 47 -18.83 13.66 7.92
CA GLY A 47 -19.50 13.62 6.62
C GLY A 47 -19.68 12.23 5.99
N LEU A 48 -19.31 11.15 6.67
CA LEU A 48 -19.34 9.78 6.13
C LEU A 48 -20.74 9.18 5.98
N HIS A 49 -21.82 9.89 6.35
CA HIS A 49 -23.19 9.36 6.38
C HIS A 49 -23.62 8.71 5.07
N HIS A 50 -23.27 9.31 3.92
CA HIS A 50 -23.60 8.76 2.62
C HIS A 50 -22.83 7.46 2.35
N GLN A 51 -21.50 7.48 2.54
CA GLN A 51 -20.64 6.33 2.31
C GLN A 51 -21.02 5.15 3.21
N VAL A 52 -21.29 5.42 4.49
CA VAL A 52 -21.78 4.45 5.49
C VAL A 52 -23.09 3.80 5.00
N ARG A 53 -24.03 4.60 4.48
CA ARG A 53 -25.32 4.09 3.97
C ARG A 53 -25.13 3.24 2.71
N GLU A 54 -24.24 3.64 1.81
CA GLU A 54 -23.93 2.87 0.59
C GLU A 54 -23.27 1.52 0.93
N LEU A 55 -22.33 1.49 1.87
CA LEU A 55 -21.69 0.24 2.30
C LEU A 55 -22.65 -0.71 3.00
N ALA A 56 -23.56 -0.18 3.83
CA ALA A 56 -24.62 -0.97 4.43
C ALA A 56 -25.56 -1.58 3.37
N ARG A 57 -25.94 -0.79 2.35
CA ARG A 57 -26.74 -1.28 1.21
C ARG A 57 -25.99 -2.34 0.42
N ARG A 58 -24.69 -2.16 0.20
CA ARG A 58 -23.83 -3.13 -0.49
C ARG A 58 -23.78 -4.46 0.27
N ALA A 59 -23.55 -4.43 1.58
CA ALA A 59 -23.55 -5.64 2.40
C ALA A 59 -24.87 -6.41 2.27
N ALA A 60 -26.02 -5.70 2.27
CA ALA A 60 -27.33 -6.31 2.06
C ALA A 60 -27.51 -6.86 0.64
N ALA A 61 -27.10 -6.11 -0.39
CA ALA A 61 -27.21 -6.53 -1.79
C ALA A 61 -26.41 -7.82 -2.08
N LEU A 62 -25.26 -7.99 -1.42
CA LEU A 62 -24.42 -9.19 -1.53
C LEU A 62 -25.14 -10.48 -1.12
N LEU A 63 -26.16 -10.42 -0.26
CA LEU A 63 -26.93 -11.62 0.15
C LEU A 63 -27.65 -12.29 -1.03
N SER A 64 -28.01 -11.48 -2.04
CA SER A 64 -28.71 -11.94 -3.25
C SER A 64 -27.81 -11.95 -4.49
N ALA A 65 -26.52 -11.61 -4.34
CA ALA A 65 -25.59 -11.52 -5.45
C ALA A 65 -25.28 -12.92 -6.01
N PRO A 66 -25.25 -13.08 -7.35
CA PRO A 66 -24.85 -14.34 -7.94
C PRO A 66 -23.38 -14.63 -7.62
N GLN A 67 -23.06 -15.90 -7.41
CA GLN A 67 -21.68 -16.33 -7.27
C GLN A 67 -20.96 -16.27 -8.62
N VAL A 68 -19.73 -15.76 -8.61
CA VAL A 68 -18.84 -15.89 -9.75
C VAL A 68 -18.51 -17.37 -9.97
N LYS A 69 -18.53 -17.83 -11.23
CA LYS A 69 -18.10 -19.19 -11.56
C LYS A 69 -16.58 -19.26 -11.41
N GLY A 70 -16.06 -20.37 -10.89
CA GLY A 70 -14.61 -20.58 -10.84
C GLY A 70 -14.03 -20.61 -12.25
N GLY A 71 -12.93 -19.89 -12.47
CA GLY A 71 -12.28 -19.79 -13.77
C GLY A 71 -11.21 -18.71 -13.82
N GLU A 72 -10.61 -18.55 -14.99
CA GLU A 72 -9.67 -17.46 -15.29
C GLU A 72 -10.42 -16.30 -15.95
N TYR A 73 -10.22 -15.09 -15.44
CA TYR A 73 -10.88 -13.88 -15.91
C TYR A 73 -9.85 -12.78 -16.12
N THR A 74 -10.12 -11.89 -17.08
CA THR A 74 -9.46 -10.59 -17.08
C THR A 74 -10.06 -9.76 -15.95
N VAL A 75 -9.20 -9.21 -15.09
CA VAL A 75 -9.62 -8.47 -13.90
C VAL A 75 -9.17 -7.02 -14.01
N ILE A 76 -10.11 -6.10 -13.81
CA ILE A 76 -9.80 -4.69 -13.54
C ILE A 76 -9.94 -4.48 -12.02
N LEU A 77 -8.91 -3.92 -11.41
CA LEU A 77 -8.94 -3.52 -10.00
C LEU A 77 -9.25 -2.02 -9.93
N ASP A 78 -10.14 -1.64 -9.02
CA ASP A 78 -10.22 -0.24 -8.61
C ASP A 78 -8.91 0.20 -7.92
N PRO A 79 -8.62 1.51 -7.84
CA PRO A 79 -7.37 2.01 -7.29
C PRO A 79 -7.05 1.56 -5.86
N ILE A 80 -8.07 1.35 -5.00
CA ILE A 80 -7.86 0.92 -3.61
C ILE A 80 -7.38 -0.53 -3.60
N LEU A 81 -8.09 -1.44 -4.28
CA LEU A 81 -7.69 -2.84 -4.39
C LEU A 81 -6.36 -3.00 -5.13
N ALA A 82 -6.10 -2.18 -6.15
CA ALA A 82 -4.81 -2.18 -6.84
C ALA A 82 -3.65 -1.81 -5.90
N GLY A 83 -3.87 -0.83 -5.03
CA GLY A 83 -2.92 -0.44 -3.98
C GLY A 83 -2.63 -1.58 -2.99
N VAL A 84 -3.68 -2.25 -2.49
CA VAL A 84 -3.54 -3.42 -1.60
C VAL A 84 -2.83 -4.56 -2.32
N PHE A 85 -3.17 -4.83 -3.58
CA PHE A 85 -2.51 -5.86 -4.36
C PHE A 85 -0.99 -5.62 -4.46
N VAL A 86 -0.54 -4.40 -4.75
CA VAL A 86 0.90 -4.12 -4.83
C VAL A 86 1.59 -4.08 -3.48
N HIS A 87 0.87 -3.72 -2.41
CA HIS A 87 1.38 -3.82 -1.03
C HIS A 87 1.82 -5.25 -0.72
N GLU A 88 0.95 -6.23 -1.01
CA GLU A 88 1.22 -7.63 -0.75
C GLU A 88 2.19 -8.26 -1.77
N ALA A 89 1.95 -8.01 -3.07
CA ALA A 89 2.66 -8.70 -4.15
C ALA A 89 4.08 -8.16 -4.38
N PHE A 90 4.35 -6.89 -4.05
CA PHE A 90 5.64 -6.26 -4.33
C PHE A 90 6.21 -5.51 -3.13
N GLY A 91 5.35 -4.92 -2.29
CA GLY A 91 5.74 -4.12 -1.15
C GLY A 91 6.58 -4.90 -0.14
N HIS A 92 5.96 -5.87 0.54
CA HIS A 92 6.66 -6.73 1.51
C HIS A 92 7.81 -7.53 0.88
N LEU A 93 7.64 -8.00 -0.37
CA LEU A 93 8.71 -8.72 -1.07
C LEU A 93 9.92 -7.84 -1.41
N SER A 94 9.78 -6.51 -1.32
CA SER A 94 10.86 -5.55 -1.52
C SER A 94 11.47 -5.06 -0.20
N GLU A 95 10.98 -5.50 0.96
CA GLU A 95 11.58 -5.22 2.27
C GLU A 95 12.84 -6.10 2.43
N SER A 96 14.01 -5.46 2.47
CA SER A 96 15.27 -6.19 2.29
C SER A 96 15.64 -7.13 3.43
N ASP A 97 15.11 -6.92 4.63
CA ASP A 97 15.27 -7.84 5.76
C ASP A 97 14.67 -9.22 5.49
N PHE A 98 13.52 -9.28 4.83
CA PHE A 98 12.94 -10.52 4.31
C PHE A 98 13.76 -11.09 3.14
N VAL A 99 14.22 -10.25 2.23
CA VAL A 99 14.95 -10.68 1.03
C VAL A 99 16.30 -11.29 1.40
N TYR A 100 17.14 -10.62 2.19
CA TYR A 100 18.51 -11.10 2.42
C TYR A 100 18.57 -12.43 3.18
N GLN A 101 17.54 -12.71 4.00
CA GLN A 101 17.43 -13.94 4.80
C GLN A 101 16.88 -15.13 4.00
N ASN A 102 16.22 -14.89 2.86
CA ASN A 102 15.54 -15.92 2.07
C ASN A 102 16.18 -16.09 0.70
N GLU A 103 16.93 -17.18 0.51
CA GLU A 103 17.64 -17.46 -0.74
C GLU A 103 16.71 -17.57 -1.97
N GLN A 104 15.55 -18.21 -1.81
CA GLN A 104 14.57 -18.32 -2.88
C GLN A 104 14.04 -16.94 -3.27
N LEU A 105 13.76 -16.08 -2.28
CA LEU A 105 13.27 -14.73 -2.52
C LEU A 105 14.33 -13.85 -3.18
N ARG A 106 15.62 -13.98 -2.83
CA ARG A 106 16.71 -13.29 -3.54
C ARG A 106 16.74 -13.62 -5.03
N ASN A 107 16.49 -14.88 -5.38
CA ASN A 107 16.44 -15.31 -6.78
C ASN A 107 15.18 -14.81 -7.49
N ILE A 108 14.04 -14.78 -6.80
CA ILE A 108 12.79 -14.28 -7.37
C ILE A 108 12.88 -12.77 -7.59
N MET A 109 13.29 -12.03 -6.56
CA MET A 109 13.41 -10.58 -6.52
C MET A 109 14.81 -10.10 -6.95
N ALA A 110 15.39 -10.73 -7.98
CA ALA A 110 16.68 -10.29 -8.52
C ALA A 110 16.52 -8.97 -9.29
N LEU A 111 17.33 -7.96 -8.98
CA LEU A 111 17.31 -6.67 -9.68
C LEU A 111 17.53 -6.87 -11.19
N GLY A 112 16.83 -6.09 -12.01
CA GLY A 112 16.83 -6.22 -13.46
C GLY A 112 15.82 -7.24 -14.01
N ARG A 113 15.16 -8.02 -13.15
CA ARG A 113 14.10 -8.95 -13.58
C ARG A 113 12.85 -8.19 -14.02
N ARG A 114 12.22 -8.62 -15.11
CA ARG A 114 10.93 -8.09 -15.59
C ARG A 114 9.76 -8.78 -14.89
N PHE A 115 8.87 -7.98 -14.29
CA PHE A 115 7.62 -8.39 -13.65
C PHE A 115 6.37 -7.88 -14.36
N GLY A 116 6.50 -6.90 -15.26
CA GLY A 116 5.35 -6.35 -15.96
C GLY A 116 5.68 -5.70 -17.29
N ALA A 117 4.63 -5.14 -17.89
CA ALA A 117 4.72 -4.33 -19.10
C ALA A 117 5.44 -3.00 -18.83
N ARG A 118 5.90 -2.34 -19.89
CA ARG A 118 6.65 -1.07 -19.81
C ARG A 118 5.91 0.08 -19.12
N HIS A 119 4.59 0.03 -19.04
CA HIS A 119 3.80 1.04 -18.36
C HIS A 119 3.71 0.84 -16.84
N LEU A 120 4.17 -0.29 -16.31
CA LEU A 120 4.04 -0.59 -14.88
C LEU A 120 5.17 0.09 -14.09
N ASN A 121 4.79 0.99 -13.19
CA ASN A 121 5.69 1.60 -12.21
C ASN A 121 5.08 1.44 -10.81
N ILE A 122 5.81 0.82 -9.90
CA ILE A 122 5.44 0.64 -8.49
C ILE A 122 6.46 1.38 -7.65
N VAL A 123 5.98 2.28 -6.81
CA VAL A 123 6.79 3.24 -6.05
C VAL A 123 6.45 3.14 -4.57
N ASP A 124 7.46 3.26 -3.72
CA ASP A 124 7.32 3.60 -2.30
C ASP A 124 7.85 5.03 -2.08
N ASP A 125 7.03 5.94 -1.56
CA ASP A 125 7.41 7.34 -1.43
C ASP A 125 6.98 7.96 -0.09
N ALA A 126 7.95 8.21 0.79
CA ALA A 126 7.70 8.86 2.09
C ALA A 126 7.69 10.39 2.03
N THR A 127 7.95 10.98 0.86
CA THR A 127 8.11 12.44 0.66
C THR A 127 6.80 13.15 0.35
N ILE A 128 5.74 12.41 0.01
CA ILE A 128 4.43 12.99 -0.34
C ILE A 128 3.84 13.69 0.90
N PRO A 129 3.52 15.00 0.84
CA PRO A 129 2.98 15.70 2.00
C PRO A 129 1.63 15.13 2.44
N ASP A 130 1.34 15.24 3.74
CA ASP A 130 0.06 14.95 4.38
C ASP A 130 -0.46 13.50 4.28
N LEU A 131 0.26 12.58 3.63
CA LEU A 131 -0.07 11.16 3.67
C LEU A 131 0.36 10.49 4.98
N ARG A 132 -0.44 9.51 5.40
CA ARG A 132 -0.24 8.79 6.66
C ARG A 132 1.12 8.09 6.73
N GLY A 133 1.62 7.55 5.62
CA GLY A 133 2.90 6.83 5.55
C GLY A 133 4.13 7.73 5.47
N SER A 134 3.96 9.04 5.22
CA SER A 134 5.05 9.99 4.98
C SER A 134 5.73 10.47 6.25
N TYR A 135 6.98 10.90 6.16
CA TYR A 135 7.74 11.50 7.27
C TYR A 135 8.92 12.32 6.74
N LYS A 136 9.65 13.02 7.61
CA LYS A 136 10.89 13.72 7.22
C LYS A 136 12.11 12.82 7.31
N TYR A 137 12.16 12.00 8.35
CA TYR A 137 13.21 11.04 8.61
C TYR A 137 12.57 9.76 9.11
N ASP A 138 13.17 8.62 8.77
CA ASP A 138 12.82 7.33 9.37
C ASP A 138 13.38 7.21 10.80
N ASP A 139 13.17 6.07 11.45
CA ASP A 139 13.56 5.86 12.85
C ASP A 139 15.08 5.61 13.03
N GLU A 140 15.86 5.58 11.95
CA GLU A 140 17.34 5.62 11.95
C GLU A 140 17.89 7.01 11.59
N GLY A 141 17.02 8.01 11.39
CA GLY A 141 17.39 9.37 11.02
C GLY A 141 17.74 9.54 9.54
N MET A 142 17.39 8.59 8.68
CA MET A 142 17.59 8.70 7.24
C MET A 142 16.48 9.57 6.63
N PRO A 143 16.81 10.58 5.79
CA PRO A 143 15.79 11.38 5.09
C PRO A 143 14.80 10.52 4.31
N ALA A 144 13.54 10.94 4.32
CA ALA A 144 12.52 10.36 3.46
C ALA A 144 12.93 10.40 1.98
N SER A 145 12.59 9.35 1.24
CA SER A 145 12.93 9.22 -0.17
C SER A 145 11.78 8.63 -0.98
N LYS A 146 11.91 8.79 -2.31
CA LYS A 146 11.11 8.08 -3.31
C LYS A 146 11.95 6.93 -3.85
N THR A 147 11.43 5.71 -3.76
CA THR A 147 12.08 4.49 -4.27
C THR A 147 11.20 3.83 -5.32
N TYR A 148 11.75 3.64 -6.52
CA TYR A 148 11.12 2.79 -7.53
C TYR A 148 11.41 1.32 -7.18
N LEU A 149 10.35 0.58 -6.84
CA LEU A 149 10.43 -0.87 -6.70
C LEU A 149 10.40 -1.50 -8.09
N ILE A 150 9.35 -1.19 -8.86
CA ILE A 150 9.26 -1.53 -10.27
C ILE A 150 9.29 -0.24 -11.09
N ARG A 151 10.14 -0.19 -12.13
CA ARG A 151 10.16 0.88 -13.11
C ARG A 151 10.14 0.29 -14.51
N GLU A 152 9.21 0.75 -15.34
CA GLU A 152 8.95 0.23 -16.68
C GLU A 152 8.83 -1.33 -16.73
N GLY A 153 8.19 -1.88 -15.69
CA GLY A 153 8.00 -3.30 -15.49
C GLY A 153 9.24 -4.07 -15.05
N ILE A 154 10.35 -3.41 -14.73
CA ILE A 154 11.62 -4.00 -14.26
C ILE A 154 11.79 -3.72 -12.76
N LEU A 155 12.20 -4.73 -11.99
CA LEU A 155 12.61 -4.56 -10.60
C LEU A 155 13.91 -3.76 -10.52
N GLU A 156 13.81 -2.50 -10.08
CA GLU A 156 14.92 -1.53 -10.06
C GLU A 156 15.52 -1.37 -8.66
N GLY A 157 14.72 -1.53 -7.61
CA GLY A 157 15.15 -1.29 -6.24
C GLY A 157 14.41 -2.12 -5.20
N ARG A 158 14.83 -1.93 -3.96
CA ARG A 158 14.28 -2.51 -2.75
C ARG A 158 14.31 -1.47 -1.64
N LEU A 159 13.58 -1.75 -0.56
CA LEU A 159 13.54 -0.91 0.64
C LEU A 159 14.64 -1.36 1.60
N HIS A 160 15.27 -0.40 2.28
CA HIS A 160 16.42 -0.64 3.12
C HIS A 160 16.40 0.17 4.42
N SER A 161 16.84 -0.51 5.49
CA SER A 161 17.50 0.09 6.64
C SER A 161 18.99 0.29 6.35
N ARG A 162 19.70 1.03 7.21
CA ARG A 162 21.17 1.18 7.10
C ARG A 162 21.89 -0.17 7.19
N GLU A 163 21.40 -1.08 8.03
CA GLU A 163 21.98 -2.42 8.18
C GLU A 163 21.85 -3.24 6.89
N THR A 164 20.64 -3.31 6.34
CA THR A 164 20.38 -4.13 5.14
C THR A 164 21.05 -3.55 3.91
N ALA A 165 21.07 -2.21 3.78
CA ALA A 165 21.86 -1.50 2.77
C ALA A 165 23.34 -1.91 2.83
N ALA A 166 23.96 -1.85 4.01
CA ALA A 166 25.35 -2.24 4.18
C ALA A 166 25.61 -3.73 3.87
N LYS A 167 24.71 -4.63 4.31
CA LYS A 167 24.83 -6.07 4.05
C LYS A 167 24.72 -6.44 2.57
N MET A 168 23.90 -5.71 1.81
CA MET A 168 23.64 -5.99 0.39
C MET A 168 24.49 -5.14 -0.56
N GLY A 169 25.23 -4.15 -0.04
CA GLY A 169 26.02 -3.22 -0.86
C GLY A 169 25.15 -2.25 -1.66
N GLU A 170 23.96 -1.93 -1.14
CA GLU A 170 22.94 -1.07 -1.76
C GLU A 170 22.78 0.23 -0.95
N PRO A 171 22.26 1.33 -1.54
CA PRO A 171 22.04 2.56 -0.79
C PRO A 171 20.85 2.44 0.19
N PRO A 172 20.90 3.09 1.37
CA PRO A 172 19.75 3.16 2.26
C PRO A 172 18.62 4.01 1.65
N THR A 173 17.37 3.64 1.89
CA THR A 173 16.19 4.27 1.27
C THR A 173 15.31 5.01 2.26
N GLY A 174 15.64 5.02 3.54
CA GLY A 174 14.85 5.70 4.57
C GLY A 174 13.57 4.93 4.92
N ASN A 175 13.67 3.61 5.05
CA ASN A 175 12.56 2.71 5.32
C ASN A 175 12.72 1.94 6.65
N ALA A 176 13.63 2.35 7.54
CA ALA A 176 13.74 1.74 8.85
C ALA A 176 12.68 2.32 9.80
N ARG A 177 11.65 1.53 10.12
CA ARG A 177 10.51 1.99 10.93
C ARG A 177 10.28 1.10 12.15
N ALA A 178 10.02 1.73 13.28
CA ALA A 178 9.63 1.12 14.54
C ALA A 178 8.20 1.54 14.92
N ILE A 179 7.48 0.65 15.61
CA ILE A 179 6.14 0.98 16.12
C ILE A 179 6.19 1.89 17.36
N SER A 180 7.30 1.86 18.10
CA SER A 180 7.62 2.77 19.21
C SER A 180 9.09 2.61 19.61
N TYR A 181 9.56 3.46 20.52
CA TYR A 181 10.93 3.41 21.06
C TYR A 181 11.28 2.11 21.81
N PHE A 182 10.29 1.27 22.13
CA PHE A 182 10.52 -0.04 22.76
C PHE A 182 10.90 -1.14 21.77
N PHE A 183 10.80 -0.89 20.45
CA PHE A 183 11.03 -1.89 19.42
C PHE A 183 12.14 -1.44 18.46
N PRO A 184 12.98 -2.37 17.99
CA PRO A 184 13.96 -2.04 16.97
C PRO A 184 13.26 -1.67 15.65
N PRO A 185 13.79 -0.71 14.88
CA PRO A 185 13.35 -0.47 13.52
C PRO A 185 13.58 -1.70 12.64
N ILE A 186 12.63 -1.97 11.75
CA ILE A 186 12.73 -2.98 10.70
C ILE A 186 12.44 -2.33 9.35
N VAL A 187 12.78 -2.99 8.24
CA VAL A 187 12.52 -2.42 6.91
C VAL A 187 11.02 -2.45 6.64
N ARG A 188 10.42 -1.28 6.39
CA ARG A 188 8.98 -1.15 6.14
C ARG A 188 8.66 -0.16 5.03
N MET A 189 7.63 -0.48 4.26
CA MET A 189 6.98 0.44 3.32
C MET A 189 6.56 1.77 3.95
N THR A 190 6.30 2.77 3.09
CA THR A 190 5.79 4.10 3.43
C THR A 190 4.43 4.32 2.78
N ASN A 191 4.38 4.96 1.61
CA ASN A 191 3.22 5.04 0.75
C ASN A 191 3.56 4.28 -0.54
N THR A 192 3.09 3.03 -0.63
CA THR A 192 3.33 2.18 -1.80
C THR A 192 2.16 2.26 -2.76
N PHE A 193 2.40 2.58 -4.02
CA PHE A 193 1.35 2.77 -5.02
C PHE A 193 1.84 2.49 -6.44
N ILE A 194 0.86 2.36 -7.36
CA ILE A 194 1.10 2.29 -8.80
C ILE A 194 1.00 3.72 -9.37
N GLU A 195 2.00 4.17 -10.13
CA GLU A 195 1.89 5.47 -10.80
C GLU A 195 0.78 5.43 -11.87
N PRO A 196 0.02 6.53 -12.06
CA PRO A 196 -1.07 6.56 -13.02
C PRO A 196 -0.55 6.37 -14.46
N GLY A 197 -1.29 5.58 -15.24
CA GLY A 197 -1.12 5.48 -16.68
C GLY A 197 -1.98 6.49 -17.45
N ASN A 198 -2.06 6.30 -18.76
CA ASN A 198 -2.83 7.18 -19.66
C ASN A 198 -4.17 6.59 -20.11
N SER A 199 -4.48 5.34 -19.75
CA SER A 199 -5.71 4.66 -20.14
C SER A 199 -6.90 5.13 -19.30
N SER A 200 -8.03 5.43 -19.94
CA SER A 200 -9.29 5.64 -19.23
C SER A 200 -9.89 4.31 -18.76
N PHE A 201 -10.84 4.38 -17.83
CA PHE A 201 -11.58 3.18 -17.41
C PHE A 201 -12.33 2.53 -18.57
N GLU A 202 -12.90 3.34 -19.47
CA GLU A 202 -13.60 2.83 -20.66
C GLU A 202 -12.64 2.16 -21.65
N ASP A 203 -11.43 2.69 -21.80
CA ASP A 203 -10.40 2.03 -22.63
C ASP A 203 -10.03 0.66 -22.06
N MET A 204 -9.93 0.54 -20.73
CA MET A 204 -9.64 -0.73 -20.06
C MET A 204 -10.77 -1.76 -20.25
N LEU A 205 -12.03 -1.30 -20.30
CA LEU A 205 -13.19 -2.17 -20.52
C LEU A 205 -13.31 -2.64 -21.98
N GLY A 206 -12.91 -1.81 -22.95
CA GLY A 206 -13.22 -2.00 -24.37
C GLY A 206 -12.81 -3.34 -24.97
N ASP A 207 -11.69 -3.92 -24.52
CA ASP A 207 -11.16 -5.18 -25.05
C ASP A 207 -11.62 -6.42 -24.25
N ILE A 208 -12.38 -6.25 -23.16
CA ILE A 208 -12.77 -7.33 -22.26
C ILE A 208 -14.15 -7.87 -22.68
N LYS A 209 -14.16 -9.07 -23.29
CA LYS A 209 -15.41 -9.78 -23.64
C LYS A 209 -16.13 -10.34 -22.42
N GLU A 210 -15.38 -10.88 -21.47
CA GLU A 210 -15.85 -11.39 -20.19
C GLU A 210 -14.73 -11.17 -19.16
N GLY A 211 -15.07 -10.58 -18.03
CA GLY A 211 -14.10 -10.22 -17.00
C GLY A 211 -14.78 -9.77 -15.73
N VAL A 212 -13.97 -9.44 -14.74
CA VAL A 212 -14.45 -9.01 -13.42
C VAL A 212 -13.86 -7.64 -13.10
N TYR A 213 -14.74 -6.70 -12.77
CA TYR A 213 -14.32 -5.46 -12.13
C TYR A 213 -14.42 -5.64 -10.62
N LEU A 214 -13.28 -5.67 -9.95
CA LEU A 214 -13.20 -5.72 -8.49
C LEU A 214 -13.13 -4.29 -7.96
N LYS A 215 -14.09 -3.97 -7.10
CA LYS A 215 -14.23 -2.65 -6.49
C LYS A 215 -14.33 -2.79 -4.97
N ASP A 216 -13.55 -2.04 -4.20
CA ASP A 216 -13.70 -1.93 -2.74
C ASP A 216 -14.98 -1.21 -2.30
#